data_AF-A0A0G3H9C0-F1
#
_entry.id   AF-A0A0G3H9C0-F1
#
_cell.length_a   1.000
_cell.length_b   1.000
_cell.length_c   1.000
_cell.angle_alpha   90.00
_cell.angle_beta   90.00
_cell.angle_gamma   90.00
#
_symmetry.space_group_name_H-M   'P 1'
#
loop_
_entity.id
_entity.type
_entity.pdbx_description
1 polymer ?
#
loop_
_entity_poly.entity_id
_entity_poly.type
_entity_poly.pdbx_seq_one_letter_code
_entity_poly.pdbx_strand_id
1 'polypeptide(L)'
;MLIDDRGSVTIEAALALSSVVLVCGLIVGAIATMAAHVAAVDVAGAAARSHAIGVDFVPPRGEVVISQSGATVTATARVPAVFGTRTHVAVFPVEQP
;
A
#
# COMPACT_ATOMS: atom_id res chain seq x y z
N MET A 1 -8.21 4.37 -52.99
CA MET A 1 -7.86 4.64 -51.57
C MET A 1 -8.99 5.49 -51.03
N LEU A 2 -9.94 4.88 -50.33
CA LEU A 2 -11.15 5.53 -49.84
C LEU A 2 -10.78 6.45 -48.66
N ILE A 3 -11.36 7.65 -48.65
CA ILE A 3 -11.09 8.69 -47.66
C ILE A 3 -11.51 8.27 -46.23
N ASP A 4 -12.36 7.26 -46.14
CA ASP A 4 -12.98 6.71 -44.92
C ASP A 4 -12.00 5.91 -44.04
N ASP A 5 -11.07 5.17 -44.66
CA ASP A 5 -10.08 4.35 -43.94
C ASP A 5 -9.13 5.20 -43.08
N ARG A 6 -8.84 6.44 -43.48
CA ARG A 6 -7.97 7.34 -42.70
C ARG A 6 -8.61 7.74 -41.37
N GLY A 7 -9.92 7.98 -41.34
CA GLY A 7 -10.64 8.30 -40.10
C GLY A 7 -10.69 7.09 -39.17
N SER A 8 -11.05 5.92 -39.70
CA SER A 8 -11.14 4.68 -38.92
C SER A 8 -9.81 4.30 -38.25
N VAL A 9 -8.70 4.31 -39.01
CA VAL A 9 -7.38 3.93 -38.47
C VAL A 9 -6.93 4.87 -37.35
N THR A 10 -7.25 6.17 -37.43
CA THR A 10 -6.90 7.11 -36.35
C THR A 10 -7.70 6.88 -35.07
N ILE A 11 -8.98 6.49 -35.17
CA ILE A 11 -9.83 6.19 -34.02
C ILE A 11 -9.37 4.88 -33.36
N GLU A 12 -9.09 3.84 -34.16
CA GLU A 12 -8.55 2.57 -33.67
C GLU A 12 -7.20 2.76 -32.97
N ALA A 13 -6.31 3.56 -33.57
CA ALA A 13 -5.02 3.89 -32.96
C ALA A 13 -5.18 4.67 -31.66
N ALA A 14 -6.13 5.63 -31.60
CA ALA A 14 -6.41 6.39 -30.39
C ALA A 14 -6.97 5.51 -29.27
N LEU A 15 -7.87 4.58 -29.58
CA LEU A 15 -8.41 3.60 -28.63
C LEU A 15 -7.34 2.62 -28.15
N ALA A 16 -6.52 2.09 -29.07
CA ALA A 16 -5.41 1.22 -28.73
C ALA A 16 -4.42 1.93 -27.80
N LEU A 17 -3.99 3.16 -28.14
CA LEU A 17 -3.08 3.94 -27.31
C LEU A 17 -3.69 4.25 -25.93
N SER A 18 -4.95 4.67 -25.89
CA SER A 18 -5.66 4.95 -24.64
C SER A 18 -5.74 3.72 -23.74
N SER A 19 -6.03 2.54 -24.32
CA SER A 19 -6.07 1.29 -23.56
C SER A 19 -4.72 0.92 -22.95
N VAL A 20 -3.62 1.10 -23.70
CA VAL A 20 -2.26 0.82 -23.21
C VAL A 20 -1.87 1.79 -22.11
N VAL A 21 -2.18 3.08 -22.26
CA VAL A 21 -1.92 4.09 -21.22
C VAL A 21 -2.70 3.77 -19.94
N LEU A 22 -3.97 3.38 -20.05
CA LEU A 22 -4.78 2.97 -18.90
C LEU A 22 -4.20 1.75 -18.21
N VAL A 23 -3.86 0.70 -18.95
CA VAL A 23 -3.25 -0.53 -18.39
C VAL A 23 -1.94 -0.20 -17.69
N CYS A 24 -1.09 0.63 -18.31
CA CYS A 24 0.17 1.07 -17.71
C CYS A 24 -0.06 1.83 -16.40
N GLY A 25 -1.00 2.78 -16.39
CA GLY A 25 -1.37 3.52 -15.18
C GLY A 25 -1.89 2.61 -14.05
N LEU A 26 -2.70 1.61 -14.40
CA LEU A 26 -3.19 0.61 -13.44
C LEU A 26 -2.05 -0.25 -12.87
N ILE A 27 -1.10 -0.68 -13.71
CA ILE A 27 0.08 -1.44 -13.26
C ILE A 27 0.90 -0.62 -12.27
N VAL A 28 1.17 0.66 -12.58
CA VAL A 28 1.91 1.55 -11.66
C VAL A 28 1.15 1.73 -10.34
N GLY A 29 -0.17 1.95 -10.41
CA GLY A 29 -1.02 2.02 -9.21
C GLY A 29 -1.00 0.74 -8.38
N ALA A 30 -0.95 -0.43 -9.03
CA ALA A 30 -0.92 -1.73 -8.37
C ALA A 30 0.41 -1.94 -7.64
N ILE A 31 1.53 -1.62 -8.30
CA ILE A 31 2.87 -1.69 -7.71
C ILE A 31 2.98 -0.72 -6.50
N ALA A 32 2.52 0.53 -6.66
CA ALA A 32 2.50 1.49 -5.56
C ALA A 32 1.64 1.01 -4.37
N THR A 33 0.56 0.29 -4.67
CA THR A 33 -0.30 -0.31 -3.65
C THR A 33 0.38 -1.47 -2.93
N MET A 34 1.12 -2.31 -3.65
CA MET A 34 1.93 -3.37 -3.04
C MET A 34 3.04 -2.80 -2.17
N ALA A 35 3.69 -1.72 -2.60
CA ALA A 35 4.67 -1.02 -1.77
C ALA A 35 4.06 -0.50 -0.46
N ALA A 36 2.85 0.07 -0.52
CA ALA A 36 2.12 0.49 0.68
C ALA A 36 1.73 -0.69 1.59
N HIS A 37 1.45 -1.87 1.02
CA HIS A 37 1.19 -3.07 1.80
C HIS A 37 2.43 -3.54 2.56
N VAL A 38 3.59 -3.62 1.89
CA VAL A 38 4.87 -3.96 2.53
C VAL A 38 5.21 -2.94 3.62
N ALA A 39 4.98 -1.64 3.35
CA ALA A 39 5.16 -0.61 4.37
C ALA A 39 4.26 -0.81 5.60
N ALA A 40 3.01 -1.25 5.41
CA ALA A 40 2.13 -1.55 6.55
C ALA A 40 2.64 -2.74 7.39
N VAL A 41 3.20 -3.77 6.74
CA VAL A 41 3.82 -4.92 7.43
C VAL A 41 4.99 -4.45 8.28
N ASP A 42 5.91 -3.68 7.69
CA ASP A 42 7.11 -3.17 8.35
C ASP A 42 6.75 -2.25 9.52
N VAL A 43 5.86 -1.27 9.29
CA VAL A 43 5.39 -0.33 10.33
C VAL A 43 4.72 -1.07 11.48
N ALA A 44 3.86 -2.06 11.21
CA ALA A 44 3.23 -2.84 12.27
C ALA A 44 4.26 -3.61 13.10
N GLY A 45 5.21 -4.28 12.45
CA GLY A 45 6.26 -5.03 13.13
C GLY A 45 7.17 -4.14 13.97
N ALA A 46 7.63 -3.02 13.40
CA ALA A 46 8.47 -2.05 14.08
C ALA A 46 7.75 -1.40 15.27
N ALA A 47 6.47 -1.02 15.12
CA ALA A 47 5.66 -0.44 16.19
C ALA A 47 5.40 -1.44 17.34
N ALA A 48 5.07 -2.69 17.02
CA ALA A 48 4.84 -3.70 18.04
C ALA A 48 6.13 -3.98 18.85
N ARG A 49 7.27 -4.11 18.16
CA ARG A 49 8.57 -4.35 18.81
C ARG A 49 9.02 -3.16 19.64
N SER A 50 8.97 -1.95 19.09
CA SER A 50 9.37 -0.72 19.81
C SER A 50 8.56 -0.52 21.09
N HIS A 51 7.23 -0.69 21.02
CA HIS A 51 6.38 -0.62 22.20
C HIS A 51 6.67 -1.75 23.20
N ALA A 52 6.99 -2.96 22.74
CA ALA A 52 7.38 -4.07 23.62
C ALA A 52 8.66 -3.79 24.42
N ILE A 53 9.59 -2.98 23.89
CA ILE A 53 10.82 -2.56 24.58
C ILE A 53 10.73 -1.17 25.22
N GLY A 54 9.54 -0.54 25.23
CA GLY A 54 9.32 0.77 25.83
C GLY A 54 9.92 1.95 25.07
N VAL A 55 10.11 1.82 23.76
CA VAL A 55 10.62 2.90 22.88
C VAL A 55 9.47 3.50 22.08
N ASP A 56 9.41 4.84 22.04
CA ASP A 56 8.44 5.57 21.23
C ASP A 56 8.68 5.32 19.73
N PHE A 57 7.60 5.14 18.97
CA PHE A 57 7.65 4.91 17.54
C PHE A 57 6.69 5.84 16.80
N VAL A 58 7.21 6.51 15.76
CA VAL A 58 6.43 7.37 14.87
C VAL A 58 6.48 6.77 13.47
N PRO A 59 5.34 6.40 12.87
CA PRO A 59 5.32 5.85 11.53
C PRO A 59 5.71 6.94 10.51
N PRO A 60 6.60 6.64 9.54
CA PRO A 60 6.96 7.60 8.49
C PRO A 60 5.81 7.89 7.53
N ARG A 61 4.81 6.99 7.46
CA ARG A 61 3.62 7.12 6.63
C ARG A 61 2.46 6.35 7.25
N GLY A 62 1.27 6.95 7.16
CA GLY A 62 0.03 6.33 7.67
C GLY A 62 -0.08 6.45 9.18
N GLU A 63 -0.88 5.56 9.75
CA GLU A 63 -1.22 5.58 11.18
C GLU A 63 -0.97 4.20 11.79
N VAL A 64 -0.63 4.19 13.07
CA VAL A 64 -0.51 2.95 13.83
C VAL A 64 -1.31 3.06 15.12
N VAL A 65 -2.11 2.04 15.41
CA VAL A 65 -2.85 1.90 16.66
C VAL A 65 -2.24 0.75 17.43
N ILE A 66 -1.80 1.03 18.66
CA ILE A 66 -1.15 0.06 19.53
C ILE A 66 -2.13 -0.29 20.66
N SER A 67 -2.26 -1.58 20.95
CA SER A 67 -2.97 -2.08 22.12
C SER A 67 -2.10 -3.12 22.82
N GLN A 68 -2.08 -3.07 24.15
CA GLN A 68 -1.38 -4.03 24.97
C GLN A 68 -2.38 -4.77 25.85
N SER A 69 -2.26 -6.11 25.88
CA SER A 69 -3.07 -6.97 26.73
C SER A 69 -2.16 -8.01 27.37
N GLY A 70 -2.00 -7.93 28.69
CA GLY A 70 -1.08 -8.77 29.45
C GLY A 70 0.36 -8.67 28.93
N ALA A 71 0.94 -9.81 28.58
CA ALA A 71 2.30 -9.93 28.07
C ALA A 71 2.39 -9.80 26.54
N THR A 72 1.38 -9.25 25.88
CA THR A 72 1.33 -9.17 24.42
C THR A 72 1.00 -7.75 23.96
N VAL A 73 1.80 -7.26 23.02
CA VAL A 73 1.60 -6.00 22.30
C VAL A 73 1.06 -6.30 20.91
N THR A 74 -0.02 -5.63 20.53
CA THR A 74 -0.61 -5.70 19.20
C THR A 74 -0.53 -4.31 18.56
N ALA A 75 0.13 -4.23 17.41
CA ALA A 75 0.17 -3.01 16.60
C ALA A 75 -0.59 -3.21 15.30
N THR A 76 -1.52 -2.31 15.01
CA THR A 76 -2.28 -2.27 13.76
C THR A 76 -1.85 -1.06 12.94
N ALA A 77 -1.13 -1.30 11.85
CA ALA A 77 -0.71 -0.25 10.92
C ALA A 77 -1.72 -0.09 9.78
N ARG A 78 -1.98 1.17 9.40
CA ARG A 78 -2.84 1.56 8.27
C ARG A 78 -2.11 2.54 7.38
N VAL A 79 -1.79 2.11 6.16
CA VAL A 79 -1.05 2.92 5.17
C VAL A 79 -1.97 3.23 3.98
N PRO A 80 -2.25 4.52 3.69
CA PRO A 80 -3.02 4.91 2.52
C PRO A 80 -2.30 4.50 1.23
N ALA A 81 -3.01 3.94 0.27
CA ALA A 81 -2.47 3.55 -1.03
C ALA A 81 -3.32 4.06 -2.20
N VAL A 82 -2.82 3.90 -3.43
CA VAL A 82 -3.54 4.27 -4.65
C VAL A 82 -4.88 3.54 -4.71
N PHE A 83 -4.87 2.25 -4.39
CA PHE A 83 -6.09 1.44 -4.30
C PHE A 83 -6.38 1.07 -2.84
N GLY A 84 -7.11 1.95 -2.16
CA GLY A 84 -7.59 1.76 -0.79
C GLY A 84 -6.49 1.84 0.29
N THR A 85 -6.87 1.64 1.55
CA THR A 85 -5.92 1.60 2.68
C THR A 85 -5.41 0.19 2.90
N ARG A 86 -4.09 0.03 3.06
CA ARG A 86 -3.48 -1.26 3.39
C ARG A 86 -3.31 -1.35 4.90
N THR A 87 -3.86 -2.40 5.48
CA THR A 87 -3.84 -2.64 6.92
C THR A 87 -3.05 -3.90 7.22
N HIS A 88 -2.22 -3.87 8.26
CA HIS A 88 -1.53 -5.04 8.77
C HIS A 88 -1.52 -5.03 10.30
N VAL A 89 -1.57 -6.21 10.91
CA VAL A 89 -1.50 -6.39 12.36
C VAL A 89 -0.27 -7.22 12.71
N ALA A 90 0.56 -6.72 13.61
CA ALA A 90 1.69 -7.46 14.17
C ALA A 90 1.49 -7.63 15.68
N VAL A 91 1.91 -8.79 16.18
CA VAL A 91 1.77 -9.17 17.58
C VAL A 91 3.13 -9.56 18.11
N PHE A 92 3.57 -8.93 19.20
CA PHE A 92 4.86 -9.19 19.84
C PHE A 92 4.67 -9.45 21.35
N PRO A 93 5.40 -10.40 21.94
CA PRO A 93 5.45 -10.55 23.39
C PRO A 93 6.19 -9.36 24.02
N VAL A 94 5.78 -8.96 25.22
CA VAL A 94 6.47 -7.96 26.03
C VAL A 94 7.74 -8.60 26.58
N GLU A 95 8.91 -8.05 26.23
CA GLU A 95 10.17 -8.45 26.83
C GLU A 95 10.28 -7.71 28.18
N GLN A 96 10.10 -8.45 29.29
CA GLN A 96 10.40 -7.90 30.61
C GLN A 96 11.93 -7.81 30.78
N PRO A 97 12.46 -6.71 31.35
CA PRO A 97 13.86 -6.63 31.76
C PRO A 97 14.20 -7.60 32.89
#